data_AF-A0A9P7X5A5-F1
#
_entry.id   AF-A0A9P7X5A5-F1
#
_cell.length_a   1.000
_cell.length_b   1.000
_cell.length_c   1.000
_cell.angle_alpha   90.00
_cell.angle_beta   90.00
_cell.angle_gamma   90.00
#
_symmetry.space_group_name_H-M   'P 1'
#
loop_
_entity.id
_entity.type
_entity.pdbx_description
1 polymer ?
#
loop_
_entity_poly.entity_id
_entity_poly.type
_entity_poly.pdbx_seq_one_letter_code
_entity_poly.pdbx_strand_id
1 'polypeptide(L)' 'MVTLSVARAANAAFSASSRPVALFVGGTSGIGQGTAEAFARATKGNAHIMI' A
#
# COMPACT_ATOMS: atom_id res chain seq x y z
N MET A 1 0.25 -18.26 17.03
CA MET A 1 0.74 -18.27 15.65
C MET A 1 -0.35 -17.71 14.75
N VAL A 2 -0.06 -16.71 13.92
CA VAL A 2 -1.04 -16.14 12.97
C VAL A 2 -1.04 -16.99 11.71
N THR A 3 -2.22 -17.42 11.24
CA THR A 3 -2.35 -18.16 9.98
C THR A 3 -2.44 -17.19 8.80
N LEU A 4 -2.08 -17.64 7.60
CA LEU A 4 -2.18 -16.82 6.38
C LEU A 4 -3.61 -16.30 6.16
N SER A 5 -4.62 -17.13 6.44
CA SER A 5 -6.03 -16.77 6.32
C SER A 5 -6.41 -15.60 7.24
N VAL A 6 -5.93 -15.63 8.49
CA VAL A 6 -6.17 -14.55 9.46
C VAL A 6 -5.48 -13.26 9.03
N ALA A 7 -4.23 -13.33 8.57
CA ALA A 7 -3.50 -12.14 8.08
C ALA A 7 -4.18 -11.50 6.86
N ARG A 8 -4.66 -12.32 5.90
CA ARG A 8 -5.40 -11.82 4.72
C ARG A 8 -6.72 -11.16 5.11
N ALA A 9 -7.48 -11.76 6.03
CA ALA A 9 -8.73 -11.19 6.51
C ALA A 9 -8.51 -9.84 7.21
N ALA A 10 -7.48 -9.74 8.05
CA ALA A 10 -7.11 -8.48 8.70
C ALA A 10 -6.72 -7.38 7.69
N ASN A 11 -5.88 -7.71 6.70
CA ASN A 11 -5.46 -6.74 5.68
C ASN A 11 -6.62 -6.29 4.78
N ALA A 12 -7.56 -7.18 4.46
CA ALA A 12 -8.74 -6.84 3.67
C ALA A 12 -9.74 -5.97 4.45
N ALA A 13 -9.81 -6.13 5.77
CA ALA A 13 -10.65 -5.32 6.65
C ALA A 13 -10.04 -3.96 6.97
N PHE A 14 -8.74 -3.77 6.75
CA PHE A 14 -8.06 -2.51 7.03
C PHE A 14 -8.53 -1.41 6.07
N SER A 15 -9.03 -0.32 6.65
CA SER A 15 -9.41 0.89 5.93
C SER A 15 -8.80 2.09 6.65
N ALA A 16 -8.05 2.91 5.93
CA ALA A 16 -7.50 4.14 6.49
C ALA A 16 -8.61 5.18 6.66
N SER A 17 -8.69 5.80 7.84
CA SER A 17 -9.70 6.84 8.14
C SER A 17 -9.47 8.14 7.37
N SER A 18 -8.27 8.36 6.84
CA SER A 18 -7.87 9.55 6.10
C SER A 18 -7.19 9.16 4.79
N ARG A 19 -7.07 10.11 3.85
CA ARG A 19 -6.33 9.89 2.61
C ARG A 19 -4.86 9.58 2.95
N PRO A 20 -4.38 8.36 2.68
CA PRO A 20 -3.03 7.95 3.07
C PRO A 20 -1.96 8.67 2.24
N VAL A 21 -0.82 8.94 2.88
CA VAL A 21 0.35 9.61 2.29
C VAL A 21 1.55 8.65 2.37
N ALA A 22 2.29 8.49 1.27
CA ALA A 22 3.50 7.66 1.23
C ALA A 22 4.62 8.35 0.45
N LEU A 23 5.86 8.24 0.96
CA LEU A 23 7.09 8.67 0.30
C LEU A 23 7.92 7.44 -0.08
N PHE A 24 8.20 7.26 -1.37
CA PHE A 24 9.01 6.15 -1.87
C PHE A 24 10.33 6.66 -2.43
N VAL A 25 11.39 6.63 -1.62
CA VAL A 25 12.74 6.94 -2.10
C VAL A 25 13.17 5.89 -3.11
N GLY A 26 13.49 6.31 -4.34
CA GLY A 26 13.79 5.39 -5.45
C GLY A 26 12.55 4.74 -6.05
N GLY A 27 11.36 5.34 -5.89
CA GLY A 27 10.10 4.80 -6.41
C GLY A 27 9.93 4.88 -7.93
N THR A 28 10.96 5.25 -8.69
CA THR A 28 10.91 5.38 -10.16
C THR A 28 11.39 4.15 -10.90
N SER A 29 11.99 3.15 -10.22
CA SER A 29 12.37 1.89 -10.86
C SER A 29 12.37 0.70 -9.89
N GLY A 30 12.41 -0.50 -10.44
CA GLY A 30 12.58 -1.75 -9.70
C GLY A 30 11.53 -1.94 -8.59
N ILE A 31 12.00 -2.33 -7.40
CA ILE A 31 11.14 -2.61 -6.24
C ILE A 31 10.45 -1.33 -5.75
N GLY A 32 11.11 -0.18 -5.83
CA GLY A 32 10.53 1.10 -5.42
C GLY A 32 9.28 1.43 -6.24
N GLN A 33 9.40 1.35 -7.58
CA GLN A 33 8.27 1.56 -8.48
C GLN A 33 7.16 0.54 -8.24
N GLY A 34 7.51 -0.75 -8.13
CA GLY A 34 6.52 -1.78 -7.84
C GLY A 34 5.76 -1.53 -6.53
N THR A 35 6.43 -1.01 -5.51
CA THR A 35 5.82 -0.68 -4.21
C THR A 35 4.89 0.52 -4.33
N ALA A 36 5.31 1.58 -5.03
CA ALA A 36 4.48 2.77 -5.27
C ALA A 36 3.20 2.41 -6.04
N GLU A 37 3.32 1.60 -7.09
CA GLU A 37 2.18 1.12 -7.88
C GLU A 37 1.25 0.21 -7.07
N ALA A 38 1.81 -0.73 -6.29
CA ALA A 38 1.01 -1.60 -5.42
C ALA A 38 0.23 -0.80 -4.38
N PHE A 39 0.84 0.22 -3.79
CA PHE A 39 0.19 1.12 -2.85
C PHE A 39 -0.94 1.95 -3.51
N ALA A 40 -0.70 2.47 -4.71
CA ALA A 40 -1.73 3.15 -5.49
C ALA A 40 -2.93 2.23 -5.78
N ARG A 41 -2.69 0.96 -6.13
CA ARG A 41 -3.74 -0.03 -6.38
C ARG A 41 -4.51 -0.38 -5.11
N ALA A 42 -3.82 -0.60 -3.99
CA ALA A 42 -4.43 -0.90 -2.69
C ALA A 42 -5.35 0.23 -2.21
N THR A 43 -4.96 1.47 -2.49
CA THR A 43 -5.72 2.68 -2.13
C THR A 43 -6.72 3.12 -3.21
N LYS A 44 -6.85 2.34 -4.31
CA LYS A 44 -7.72 2.65 -5.46
C LYS A 44 -7.46 4.05 -6.04
N GLY A 45 -6.19 4.49 -6.03
CA GLY A 45 -5.77 5.82 -6.46
C GLY A 45 -6.06 6.96 -5.46
N ASN A 46 -6.76 6.69 -4.34
CA ASN A 46 -7.01 7.68 -3.30
C ASN A 46 -5.85 7.74 -2.30
N ALA A 47 -4.66 8.08 -2.78
CA ALA A 47 -3.47 8.27 -1.96
C ALA A 47 -2.66 9.48 -2.45
N HIS A 48 -1.93 10.13 -1.56
CA HIS A 48 -0.90 11.08 -1.94
C HIS A 48 0.44 10.35 -1.96
N ILE A 49 1.01 10.18 -3.14
CA ILE A 49 2.29 9.48 -3.31
C ILE A 49 3.34 10.49 -3.73
N MET A 50 4.45 10.51 -3.00
CA MET A 50 5.66 11.26 -3.33
C MET A 50 6.75 10.25 -3.70
N ILE A 51 7.47 10.51 -4.78
CA ILE A 51 8.51 9.64 -5.34
C ILE A 51 9.78 10.45 -5.54
#